data_AF-A0A3M1BTM4-F1
#
_entry.id   AF-A0A3M1BTM4-F1
#
_cell.length_a   1.000
_cell.length_b   1.000
_cell.length_c   1.000
_cell.angle_alpha   90.00
_cell.angle_beta   90.00
_cell.angle_gamma   90.00
#
_symmetry.space_group_name_H-M   'P 1'
#
loop_
_entity.id
_entity.type
_entity.pdbx_description
1 polymer ?
#
loop_
_entity_poly.entity_id
_entity_poly.type
_entity_poly.pdbx_seq_one_letter_code
_entity_poly.pdbx_strand_id
1 'polypeptide(L)'
;QRGYFIATSCGEFFRSVGDGRVLYAGDDIKNYSWVVMVDGGDGLVYVYGYAESLLVKRGENVKRGQPLGRVGKASDDCGLLFEVRDAEGKPINFELVL
;
A
#
# COMPACT_ATOMS: atom_id res chain seq x y z
N GLN A 1 -7.16 3.11 15.28
CA GLN A 1 -5.99 3.26 14.37
C GLN A 1 -6.47 2.95 12.96
N ARG A 2 -5.94 3.61 11.91
CA ARG A 2 -6.43 3.44 10.52
C ARG A 2 -5.55 2.54 9.65
N GLY A 3 -4.48 2.01 10.23
CA GLY A 3 -3.49 1.14 9.60
C GLY A 3 -2.25 1.05 10.47
N TYR A 4 -1.19 0.46 9.91
CA TYR A 4 0.12 0.30 10.55
C TYR A 4 1.19 1.02 9.76
N PHE A 5 2.07 1.74 10.45
CA PHE A 5 3.34 2.16 9.88
C PHE A 5 4.35 1.04 10.09
N ILE A 6 4.82 0.45 8.99
CA ILE A 6 5.77 -0.65 8.98
C ILE A 6 7.15 -0.05 8.72
N ALA A 7 7.93 0.13 9.80
CA ALA A 7 9.28 0.64 9.72
C ALA A 7 10.19 -0.35 8.97
N THR A 8 10.87 0.13 7.94
CA THR A 8 11.87 -0.64 7.18
C THR A 8 12.83 0.32 6.47
N SER A 9 13.80 -0.20 5.73
CA SER A 9 14.79 0.62 5.03
C SER A 9 14.19 1.34 3.83
N CYS A 10 14.52 2.62 3.65
CA CYS A 10 14.15 3.37 2.45
C CYS A 10 14.71 2.71 1.18
N GLY A 11 13.98 2.80 0.08
CA GLY A 11 14.36 2.22 -1.20
C GLY A 11 14.13 0.71 -1.34
N GLU A 12 13.82 0.00 -0.25
CA GLU A 12 13.45 -1.42 -0.34
C GLU A 12 12.14 -1.61 -1.10
N PHE A 13 12.01 -2.77 -1.74
CA PHE A 13 10.75 -3.12 -2.40
C PHE A 13 9.68 -3.47 -1.37
N PHE A 14 8.54 -2.78 -1.42
CA PHE A 14 7.32 -3.28 -0.83
C PHE A 14 6.53 -4.08 -1.88
N ARG A 15 5.76 -5.06 -1.39
CA ARG A 15 5.16 -6.11 -2.22
C ARG A 15 3.68 -6.26 -1.89
N SER A 16 2.90 -6.74 -2.87
CA SER A 16 1.48 -7.03 -2.66
C SER A 16 1.29 -8.17 -1.66
N VAL A 17 0.42 -8.00 -0.67
CA VAL A 17 0.08 -9.04 0.32
C VAL A 17 -0.76 -10.18 -0.29
N GLY A 18 -1.45 -9.91 -1.40
CA GLY A 18 -2.32 -10.84 -2.11
C GLY A 18 -2.30 -10.64 -3.63
N ASP A 19 -2.99 -11.52 -4.33
CA ASP A 19 -3.38 -11.28 -5.72
C ASP A 19 -4.40 -10.14 -5.78
N GLY A 20 -4.48 -9.42 -6.90
CA GLY A 20 -5.47 -8.36 -7.01
C GLY A 20 -5.34 -7.49 -8.24
N ARG A 21 -6.08 -6.38 -8.23
CA ARG A 21 -6.07 -5.36 -9.29
C ARG A 21 -5.79 -3.98 -8.71
N VAL A 22 -4.88 -3.24 -9.33
CA VAL A 22 -4.53 -1.88 -8.90
C VAL A 22 -5.70 -0.92 -9.20
N LEU A 23 -6.35 -0.42 -8.16
CA LEU A 23 -7.42 0.57 -8.25
C LEU A 23 -6.87 1.99 -8.45
N TYR A 24 -5.73 2.26 -7.82
CA TYR A 24 -5.08 3.58 -7.81
C TYR A 24 -3.57 3.41 -7.70
N ALA A 25 -2.82 4.28 -8.40
CA ALA A 25 -1.37 4.40 -8.33
C ALA A 25 -1.00 5.86 -8.66
N GLY A 26 -0.55 6.63 -7.67
CA GLY A 26 -0.27 8.07 -7.83
C GLY A 26 0.06 8.77 -6.52
N ASP A 27 0.33 10.06 -6.58
CA ASP A 27 0.77 10.91 -5.46
C ASP A 27 -0.18 12.10 -5.17
N ASP A 28 -1.36 12.13 -5.78
CA ASP A 28 -2.35 13.22 -5.61
C ASP A 28 -3.17 13.14 -4.30
N ILE A 29 -2.99 12.07 -3.51
CA ILE A 29 -3.57 11.94 -2.17
C ILE A 29 -2.70 12.66 -1.14
N LYS A 30 -3.21 13.79 -0.65
CA LYS A 30 -2.54 14.59 0.39
C LYS A 30 -2.16 13.73 1.61
N ASN A 31 -0.97 13.98 2.14
CA ASN A 31 -0.41 13.36 3.35
C ASN A 31 -0.09 11.87 3.24
N TYR A 32 -0.04 11.30 2.03
CA TYR A 32 0.33 9.90 1.82
C TYR A 32 1.55 9.69 0.92
N SER A 33 2.12 10.76 0.33
CA SER A 33 3.14 10.64 -0.73
C SER A 33 2.62 9.72 -1.87
N TRP A 34 3.48 8.92 -2.52
CA TRP A 34 3.01 7.93 -3.48
C TRP A 34 2.19 6.84 -2.78
N VAL A 35 1.04 6.52 -3.36
CA VAL A 35 0.12 5.50 -2.88
C VAL A 35 -0.22 4.53 -4.00
N VAL A 36 -0.31 3.26 -3.63
CA VAL A 36 -0.99 2.25 -4.44
C VAL A 36 -2.11 1.61 -3.63
N MET A 37 -3.26 1.41 -4.29
CA MET A 37 -4.41 0.70 -3.73
C MET A 37 -4.69 -0.53 -4.58
N VAL A 38 -4.79 -1.69 -3.95
CA VAL A 38 -5.03 -2.97 -4.62
C VAL A 38 -6.34 -3.55 -4.11
N ASP A 39 -7.29 -3.77 -5.02
CA ASP A 39 -8.47 -4.59 -4.77
C ASP A 39 -8.05 -6.06 -4.71
N GLY A 40 -8.24 -6.70 -3.56
CA GLY A 40 -7.90 -8.11 -3.33
C GLY A 40 -8.87 -9.11 -3.95
N GLY A 41 -10.05 -8.66 -4.39
CA GLY A 41 -11.13 -9.54 -4.87
C GLY A 41 -11.86 -10.30 -3.75
N ASP A 42 -11.46 -10.09 -2.50
CA ASP A 42 -12.03 -10.64 -1.27
C ASP A 42 -12.95 -9.63 -0.55
N GLY A 43 -13.30 -8.53 -1.22
CA GLY A 43 -14.04 -7.41 -0.66
C GLY A 43 -13.17 -6.43 0.14
N LEU A 44 -11.84 -6.62 0.13
CA LEU A 44 -10.88 -5.73 0.78
C LEU A 44 -10.05 -4.95 -0.23
N VAL A 45 -9.67 -3.75 0.18
CA VAL A 45 -8.71 -2.90 -0.51
C VAL A 45 -7.48 -2.73 0.37
N TYR A 46 -6.34 -3.14 -0.16
CA TYR A 46 -5.03 -2.99 0.46
C TYR A 46 -4.40 -1.67 0.02
N VAL A 47 -4.10 -0.79 0.98
CA VAL A 47 -3.51 0.53 0.71
C VAL A 47 -2.07 0.53 1.18
N TYR A 48 -1.16 0.93 0.29
CA TYR A 48 0.27 1.08 0.57
C TYR A 48 0.64 2.54 0.31
N GLY A 49 0.93 3.29 1.36
CA GLY A 49 1.31 4.70 1.31
C GLY A 49 2.74 4.96 1.78
N TYR A 50 3.19 6.20 1.64
CA TYR A 50 4.56 6.64 1.91
C TYR A 50 5.62 6.00 1.01
N ALA A 51 5.23 5.57 -0.20
CA ALA A 51 6.19 5.12 -1.19
C ALA A 51 7.01 6.29 -1.76
N GLU A 52 8.26 6.01 -2.17
CA GLU A 52 9.08 6.97 -2.92
C GLU A 52 8.85 6.87 -4.44
N SER A 53 8.46 5.69 -4.92
CA SER A 53 8.17 5.41 -6.32
C SER A 53 7.29 4.18 -6.45
N LEU A 54 6.55 4.10 -7.57
CA LEU A 54 5.67 2.98 -7.91
C LEU A 54 6.20 2.25 -9.15
N LEU A 55 6.03 0.93 -9.17
CA LEU A 55 6.36 0.05 -10.29
C LEU A 55 5.13 -0.42 -11.07
N VAL A 56 3.94 -0.14 -10.55
CA VAL A 56 2.66 -0.58 -11.11
C VAL A 56 1.79 0.61 -11.49
N LYS A 57 0.80 0.36 -12.35
CA LYS A 57 -0.15 1.39 -12.82
C LYS A 57 -1.59 1.00 -12.54
N ARG A 58 -2.48 1.99 -12.48
CA ARG A 58 -3.92 1.75 -12.37
C ARG A 58 -4.39 0.77 -13.45
N GLY A 59 -5.20 -0.20 -13.02
CA GLY A 59 -5.80 -1.22 -13.87
C GLY A 59 -4.97 -2.49 -14.04
N GLU A 60 -3.70 -2.49 -13.63
CA GLU A 60 -2.80 -3.64 -13.69
C GLU A 60 -3.23 -4.73 -12.70
N ASN A 61 -3.06 -6.00 -13.10
CA ASN A 61 -3.22 -7.14 -12.20
C ASN A 61 -1.89 -7.42 -11.51
N VAL A 62 -1.93 -7.67 -10.21
CA VAL A 62 -0.76 -7.97 -9.39
C VAL A 62 -0.89 -9.34 -8.76
N LYS A 63 0.25 -9.99 -8.52
CA LYS A 63 0.33 -11.25 -7.78
C LYS A 63 0.83 -11.04 -6.36
N ARG A 64 0.46 -11.94 -5.45
CA ARG A 64 1.04 -12.00 -4.11
C ARG A 64 2.56 -12.02 -4.20
N GLY A 65 3.22 -11.12 -3.45
CA GLY A 65 4.68 -10.97 -3.45
C GLY A 65 5.26 -10.16 -4.62
N GLN A 66 4.44 -9.72 -5.57
CA GLN A 66 4.90 -8.83 -6.65
C GLN A 66 5.35 -7.49 -6.07
N PRO A 67 6.55 -6.98 -6.43
CA PRO A 67 6.96 -5.63 -6.08
C PRO A 67 6.00 -4.59 -6.66
N LEU A 68 5.53 -3.68 -5.79
CA LEU A 68 4.60 -2.61 -6.17
C LEU A 68 5.29 -1.25 -6.29
N GLY A 69 6.45 -1.09 -5.65
CA GLY A 69 7.15 0.18 -5.54
C GLY A 69 8.32 0.08 -4.57
N ARG A 70 8.87 1.24 -4.23
CA ARG A 70 9.93 1.36 -3.22
C ARG A 70 9.45 2.14 -2.00
N VAL A 71 9.91 1.71 -0.83
CA VAL A 71 9.61 2.34 0.47
C VAL A 71 10.20 3.74 0.51
N GLY A 72 9.39 4.71 0.92
CA GLY A 72 9.81 6.09 1.13
C GLY A 72 9.85 6.43 2.62
N LYS A 73 9.40 7.64 2.94
CA LYS A 73 9.45 8.21 4.30
C LYS A 73 8.12 8.78 4.74
N ALA A 74 7.84 8.65 6.03
CA ALA A 74 6.84 9.41 6.76
C ALA A 74 7.55 10.42 7.66
N SER A 75 7.58 11.69 7.27
CA SER A 75 8.49 12.69 7.86
C SER A 75 9.95 12.21 7.79
N ASP A 76 10.57 11.89 8.93
CA ASP A 76 11.98 11.50 9.01
C ASP A 76 12.20 9.97 9.02
N ASP A 77 11.14 9.19 9.27
CA ASP A 77 11.23 7.74 9.42
C ASP A 77 10.99 7.01 8.10
N CYS A 78 11.90 6.09 7.76
CA CYS A 78 11.71 5.17 6.63
C CYS A 78 10.67 4.11 6.99
N GLY A 79 9.69 3.91 6.11
CA GLY A 79 8.67 2.91 6.30
C GLY A 79 7.48 3.09 5.38
N LEU A 80 6.55 2.14 5.47
CA LEU A 80 5.36 2.08 4.63
C LEU A 80 4.12 2.22 5.49
N LEU A 81 3.17 3.05 5.07
CA LEU A 81 1.81 2.97 5.63
C LEU A 81 1.10 1.80 4.97
N PHE A 82 0.57 0.88 5.77
CA PHE A 82 -0.29 -0.20 5.32
C PHE A 82 -1.67 -0.10 5.98
N GLU A 83 -2.70 0.02 5.16
CA GLU A 83 -4.09 -0.01 5.61
C GLU A 83 -4.88 -1.09 4.89
N VAL A 84 -5.91 -1.61 5.56
CA VAL A 84 -6.93 -2.46 4.96
C VAL A 84 -8.24 -1.69 5.03
N ARG A 85 -8.98 -1.68 3.93
CA ARG A 85 -10.28 -1.01 3.81
C ARG A 85 -11.32 -1.96 3.24
N ASP A 86 -12.59 -1.75 3.55
CA ASP A 86 -13.69 -2.41 2.83
C ASP A 86 -13.87 -1.83 1.41
N ALA A 87 -14.77 -2.42 0.63
CA ALA A 87 -15.10 -1.99 -0.71
C ALA A 87 -15.65 -0.55 -0.77
N GLU A 88 -16.25 -0.05 0.32
CA GLU A 88 -16.72 1.31 0.49
C GLU A 88 -15.59 2.30 0.88
N GLY A 89 -14.37 1.79 1.12
CA GLY A 89 -13.19 2.57 1.44
C GLY A 89 -13.05 2.94 2.92
N LYS A 90 -13.82 2.31 3.81
CA LYS A 90 -13.73 2.52 5.27
C LYS A 90 -12.59 1.66 5.85
N PRO A 91 -11.75 2.22 6.74
CA PRO A 91 -10.69 1.46 7.40
C PRO A 91 -11.20 0.28 8.24
N ILE A 92 -10.50 -0.84 8.13
CA ILE A 92 -10.71 -2.06 8.91
C ILE A 92 -9.54 -2.22 9.89
N ASN A 93 -9.85 -2.58 11.14
CA ASN A 93 -8.83 -3.01 12.09
C ASN A 93 -8.44 -4.47 11.79
N PHE A 94 -7.15 -4.74 11.79
CA PHE A 94 -6.60 -6.09 11.63
C PHE A 94 -5.41 -6.25 12.56
N GLU A 95 -5.03 -7.49 12.87
CA GLU A 95 -3.80 -7.76 13.59
C GLU A 95 -2.68 -8.01 12.58
N LEU A 96 -1.56 -7.31 12.76
CA LEU A 96 -0.35 -7.58 12.01
C LEU A 96 0.36 -8.77 12.64
N VAL A 97 0.48 -9.86 11.88
CA VAL A 97 1.30 -11.02 12.26
C VAL A 97 2.59 -10.93 11.46
N LEU A 98 3.70 -10.67 12.16
CA LEU A 98 5.05 -10.52 11.60
C LEU A 98 5.84 -11.82 11.66
#